data_AF-B6AKK9-F1
#
_entry.id   AF-B6AKK9-F1
#
_cell.length_a   1.000
_cell.length_b   1.000
_cell.length_c   1.000
_cell.angle_alpha   90.00
_cell.angle_beta   90.00
_cell.angle_gamma   90.00
#
_symmetry.space_group_name_H-M   'P 1'
#
loop_
_entity.id
_entity.type
_entity.pdbx_description
1 polymer ?
#
loop_
_entity_poly.entity_id
_entity_poly.type
_entity_poly.pdbx_seq_one_letter_code
_entity_poly.pdbx_strand_id
1 'polypeptide(L)'
;MTPVRLCRPARGMMVLIRTLWLCFFLIVFAGTNSGCTRQEGTAVSSSSLTQVHEGVSTMADVRHWLGKPDKVRTLLGNQTWIYRHTVRKGWFSLRMKEREVRILFSHAGIVRKITVHETQDSQLF
;
A
#
# COMPACT_ATOMS: atom_id res chain seq x y z
N MET A 1 59.84 -2.02 54.84
CA MET A 1 59.17 -2.66 53.68
C MET A 1 57.74 -2.15 53.61
N THR A 2 57.42 -1.34 52.61
CA THR A 2 56.09 -0.74 52.39
C THR A 2 55.28 -1.62 51.43
N PRO A 3 54.01 -1.97 51.72
CA PRO A 3 53.21 -2.75 50.79
C PRO A 3 52.70 -1.87 49.64
N VAL A 4 52.99 -2.32 48.41
CA VAL A 4 52.45 -1.79 47.15
C VAL A 4 50.96 -2.11 47.11
N ARG A 5 50.11 -1.07 47.06
CA ARG A 5 48.67 -1.24 46.79
C ARG A 5 48.49 -1.64 45.33
N LEU A 6 48.20 -2.92 45.08
CA LEU A 6 47.71 -3.38 43.78
C LEU A 6 46.34 -2.75 43.49
N CYS A 7 46.27 -1.94 42.44
CA CYS A 7 45.02 -1.53 41.82
C CYS A 7 44.19 -2.78 41.43
N ARG A 8 43.00 -2.93 42.02
CA ARG A 8 42.04 -3.97 41.62
C ARG A 8 41.47 -3.65 40.23
N PRO A 9 41.28 -4.66 39.36
CA PRO A 9 40.94 -4.45 37.97
C PRO A 9 39.48 -4.04 37.79
N ALA A 10 39.26 -3.29 36.72
CA ALA A 10 38.04 -2.70 36.21
C ALA A 10 36.85 -3.69 36.07
N ARG A 11 36.18 -4.02 37.18
CA ARG A 11 34.91 -4.76 37.15
C ARG A 11 33.74 -3.93 36.64
N GLY A 12 33.78 -2.60 36.79
CA GLY A 12 32.71 -1.70 36.29
C GLY A 12 32.70 -1.52 34.77
N MET A 13 33.86 -1.60 34.12
CA MET A 13 34.01 -1.32 32.69
C MET A 13 33.43 -2.44 31.81
N MET A 14 33.53 -3.70 32.27
CA MET A 14 32.93 -4.85 31.59
C MET A 14 31.39 -4.86 31.65
N VAL A 15 30.80 -4.32 32.72
CA VAL A 15 29.34 -4.27 32.89
C VAL A 15 28.72 -3.21 31.97
N LEU A 16 29.34 -2.02 31.89
CA LEU A 16 28.93 -0.93 31.00
C LEU A 16 28.89 -1.34 29.53
N ILE A 17 29.89 -2.11 29.07
CA ILE A 17 29.96 -2.57 27.69
C ILE A 17 28.81 -3.55 27.39
N ARG A 18 28.48 -4.46 28.32
CA ARG A 18 27.36 -5.42 28.14
C ARG A 18 25.99 -4.74 28.15
N THR A 19 25.76 -3.74 29.01
CA THR A 19 24.50 -2.99 29.03
C THR A 19 24.34 -2.10 27.80
N LEU A 20 25.42 -1.45 27.32
CA LEU A 20 25.40 -0.68 26.08
C LEU A 20 25.04 -1.55 24.86
N TRP A 21 25.60 -2.77 24.79
CA TRP A 21 25.29 -3.72 23.71
C TRP A 21 23.82 -4.17 23.74
N LEU A 22 23.28 -4.44 24.92
CA LEU A 22 21.87 -4.80 25.10
C LEU A 22 20.92 -3.65 24.71
N CYS A 23 21.25 -2.41 25.07
CA CYS A 23 20.47 -1.23 24.68
C CYS A 23 20.50 -1.00 23.17
N PHE A 24 21.66 -1.16 22.53
CA PHE A 24 21.76 -1.05 21.07
C PHE A 24 20.91 -2.12 20.36
N PHE A 25 20.93 -3.36 20.85
CA PHE A 25 20.11 -4.45 20.31
C PHE A 25 18.60 -4.15 20.44
N LEU A 26 18.17 -3.59 21.57
CA LEU A 26 16.77 -3.20 21.79
C LEU A 26 16.32 -2.06 20.87
N ILE A 27 17.18 -1.06 20.61
CA ILE A 27 16.85 0.06 19.70
C ILE A 27 16.73 -0.43 18.26
N VAL A 28 17.63 -1.31 17.82
CA VAL A 28 17.57 -1.91 16.47
C VAL A 28 16.32 -2.78 16.33
N PHE A 29 15.93 -3.53 17.36
CA PHE A 29 14.75 -4.39 17.32
C PHE A 29 13.42 -3.61 17.42
N ALA A 30 13.41 -2.47 18.11
CA ALA A 30 12.22 -1.62 18.21
C ALA A 30 11.96 -0.79 16.93
N GLY A 31 13.01 -0.43 16.18
CA GLY A 31 12.90 0.42 14.99
C GLY A 31 12.33 -0.25 13.73
N THR A 32 12.17 -1.57 13.70
CA THR A 32 11.78 -2.31 12.47
C THR A 32 10.27 -2.50 12.30
N ASN A 33 9.45 -2.09 13.27
CA ASN A 33 8.01 -2.35 13.25
C ASN A 33 7.14 -1.23 12.64
N SER A 34 7.74 -0.14 12.16
CA SER A 34 7.02 0.97 11.52
C SER A 34 6.79 0.70 10.03
N GLY A 35 6.09 -0.39 9.69
CA GLY A 35 5.76 -0.70 8.31
C GLY A 35 4.81 0.34 7.70
N CYS A 36 5.33 1.27 6.89
CA CYS A 36 4.51 2.21 6.15
C CYS A 36 3.56 1.47 5.19
N THR A 37 2.26 1.69 5.34
CA THR A 37 1.26 1.26 4.36
C THR A 37 1.30 2.23 3.18
N ARG A 38 1.49 1.72 1.97
CA ARG A 38 1.49 2.53 0.74
C ARG A 38 0.21 2.27 -0.03
N GLN A 39 -0.52 3.34 -0.34
CA GLN A 39 -1.75 3.31 -1.13
C GLN A 39 -1.50 4.06 -2.43
N GLU A 40 -1.92 3.47 -3.54
CA GLU A 40 -1.75 4.05 -4.88
C GLU A 40 -3.05 3.97 -5.68
N GLY A 41 -3.33 5.05 -6.43
CA GLY A 41 -4.43 5.14 -7.38
C GLY A 41 -5.80 5.44 -6.77
N THR A 42 -6.84 5.38 -7.61
CA THR A 42 -8.18 5.84 -7.24
C THR A 42 -9.03 4.72 -6.67
N ALA A 43 -9.39 4.84 -5.38
CA ALA A 43 -10.24 3.88 -4.69
C ALA A 43 -11.69 3.99 -5.20
N VAL A 44 -12.14 2.97 -5.92
CA VAL A 44 -13.55 2.83 -6.32
C VAL A 44 -14.28 1.95 -5.31
N SER A 45 -15.25 2.54 -4.63
CA SER A 45 -16.11 1.81 -3.70
C SER A 45 -17.14 0.96 -4.48
N SER A 46 -17.53 -0.18 -3.93
CA SER A 46 -18.57 -1.03 -4.54
C SER A 46 -19.92 -0.31 -4.63
N SER A 47 -20.24 0.55 -3.67
CA SER A 47 -21.47 1.35 -3.66
C SER A 47 -21.49 2.44 -4.74
N SER A 48 -20.36 3.11 -4.97
CA SER A 48 -20.24 4.07 -6.09
C SER A 48 -20.39 3.37 -7.44
N LEU A 49 -19.89 2.13 -7.55
CA LEU A 49 -20.04 1.31 -8.76
C LEU A 49 -21.50 0.94 -9.04
N THR A 50 -22.31 0.66 -8.01
CA THR A 50 -23.73 0.34 -8.19
C THR A 50 -24.57 1.49 -8.73
N GLN A 51 -24.07 2.73 -8.67
CA GLN A 51 -24.74 3.90 -9.24
C GLN A 51 -24.48 4.06 -10.75
N VAL A 52 -23.52 3.30 -11.30
CA VAL A 52 -23.20 3.32 -12.73
C VAL A 52 -23.89 2.14 -13.41
N HIS A 53 -24.80 2.45 -14.32
CA HIS A 53 -25.57 1.48 -15.07
C HIS A 53 -25.13 1.41 -16.53
N GLU A 54 -24.93 0.20 -17.03
CA GLU A 54 -24.65 -0.05 -18.44
C GLU A 54 -25.82 0.42 -19.32
N GLY A 55 -25.51 1.07 -20.44
CA GLY A 55 -26.49 1.58 -21.40
C GLY A 55 -27.18 2.89 -21.00
N VAL A 56 -27.08 3.32 -19.73
CA VAL A 56 -27.75 4.53 -19.23
C VAL A 56 -26.74 5.59 -18.80
N SER A 57 -25.72 5.21 -18.03
CA SER A 57 -24.76 6.17 -17.50
C SER A 57 -23.84 6.70 -18.58
N THR A 58 -23.55 8.00 -18.52
CA THR A 58 -22.64 8.70 -19.42
C THR A 58 -21.26 8.88 -18.80
N MET A 59 -20.27 9.28 -19.59
CA MET A 59 -18.95 9.68 -19.08
C MET A 59 -19.01 10.75 -17.99
N ALA A 60 -19.97 11.67 -18.06
CA ALA A 60 -20.16 12.71 -17.06
C ALA A 60 -20.65 12.14 -15.73
N ASP A 61 -21.63 11.23 -15.77
CA ASP A 61 -22.16 10.56 -14.59
C ASP A 61 -21.10 9.70 -13.91
N VAL A 62 -20.34 8.92 -14.70
CA VAL A 62 -19.22 8.13 -14.18
C VAL A 62 -18.21 9.03 -13.48
N ARG A 63 -17.85 10.17 -14.09
CA ARG A 63 -16.91 11.11 -13.48
C ARG A 63 -17.45 11.78 -12.22
N HIS A 64 -18.77 12.00 -12.14
CA HIS A 64 -19.43 12.54 -10.96
C HIS A 64 -19.37 11.55 -9.78
N TRP A 65 -19.69 10.28 -10.02
CA TRP A 65 -19.77 9.26 -8.97
C TRP A 65 -18.42 8.65 -8.57
N LEU A 66 -17.55 8.40 -9.56
CA LEU A 66 -16.28 7.67 -9.37
C LEU A 66 -15.06 8.59 -9.38
N GLY A 67 -15.23 9.86 -9.78
CA GLY A 67 -14.14 10.80 -9.90
C GLY A 67 -13.28 10.57 -11.14
N LYS A 68 -12.06 11.11 -11.10
CA LYS A 68 -11.11 11.07 -12.21
C LYS A 68 -10.54 9.65 -12.38
N PRO A 69 -10.50 9.09 -13.61
CA PRO A 69 -9.83 7.81 -13.86
C PRO A 69 -8.31 7.94 -13.76
N ASP A 70 -7.64 6.87 -13.33
CA ASP A 70 -6.18 6.80 -13.29
C ASP A 70 -5.58 6.73 -14.69
N LYS A 71 -6.24 6.00 -15.60
CA LYS A 71 -5.82 5.88 -16.99
C LYS A 71 -7.01 5.86 -17.93
N VAL A 72 -6.82 6.49 -19.08
CA VAL A 72 -7.77 6.49 -20.19
C VAL A 72 -7.07 5.85 -21.38
N ARG A 73 -7.74 4.90 -22.04
CA ARG A 73 -7.32 4.33 -23.31
C ARG A 73 -8.40 4.61 -24.34
N THR A 74 -8.01 4.92 -25.57
CA THR A 74 -8.96 5.10 -26.67
C THR A 74 -8.59 4.12 -27.77
N LEU A 75 -9.57 3.37 -28.27
CA LEU A 75 -9.38 2.36 -29.29
C LEU A 75 -10.58 2.36 -30.25
N LEU A 76 -10.31 2.64 -31.53
CA LEU A 76 -11.34 2.67 -32.59
C LEU A 76 -12.57 3.54 -32.22
N GLY A 77 -12.32 4.71 -31.62
CA GLY A 77 -13.37 5.63 -31.18
C GLY A 77 -14.07 5.26 -29.87
N ASN A 78 -13.88 4.05 -29.35
CA ASN A 78 -14.34 3.67 -28.01
C ASN A 78 -13.29 4.11 -26.98
N GLN A 79 -13.77 4.48 -25.79
CA GLN A 79 -12.90 4.95 -24.72
C GLN A 79 -13.02 4.01 -23.53
N THR A 80 -11.91 3.57 -22.97
CA THR A 80 -11.86 2.72 -21.78
C THR A 80 -11.21 3.49 -20.65
N TRP A 81 -11.94 3.69 -19.57
CA TRP A 81 -11.42 4.28 -18.35
C TRP A 81 -11.02 3.17 -17.38
N ILE A 82 -9.88 3.35 -16.75
CA ILE A 82 -9.28 2.39 -15.84
C ILE A 82 -9.09 3.09 -14.51
N TYR A 83 -9.74 2.55 -13.48
CA TYR A 83 -9.56 2.91 -12.08
C TYR A 83 -8.84 1.77 -11.41
N ARG A 84 -7.66 2.02 -10.85
CA ARG A 84 -6.82 1.00 -10.23
C ARG A 84 -6.43 1.46 -8.85
N HIS A 85 -6.91 0.73 -7.86
CA HIS A 85 -6.56 0.94 -6.47
C HIS A 85 -5.68 -0.19 -5.98
N THR A 86 -4.49 0.15 -5.51
CA THR A 86 -3.52 -0.81 -4.98
C THR A 86 -3.16 -0.43 -3.56
N VAL A 87 -3.36 -1.36 -2.62
CA VAL A 87 -2.98 -1.23 -1.22
C VAL A 87 -1.87 -2.22 -0.93
N ARG A 88 -0.69 -1.71 -0.55
CA ARG A 88 0.46 -2.51 -0.12
C ARG A 88 0.71 -2.27 1.36
N LYS A 89 0.66 -3.34 2.16
CA LYS A 89 0.91 -3.27 3.61
C LYS A 89 2.26 -3.91 3.95
N GLY A 90 3.08 -3.20 4.74
CA GLY A 90 4.31 -3.70 5.36
C GLY A 90 5.58 -3.49 4.52
N TRP A 91 6.74 -3.69 5.17
CA TRP A 91 8.08 -3.49 4.59
C TRP A 91 8.41 -4.47 3.45
N PHE A 92 7.81 -5.67 3.47
CA PHE A 92 8.05 -6.74 2.48
C PHE A 92 6.86 -7.01 1.54
N SER A 93 5.92 -6.08 1.40
CA SER A 93 4.77 -6.21 0.46
C SER A 93 3.92 -7.47 0.65
N LEU A 94 3.93 -8.08 1.85
CA LEU A 94 3.30 -9.37 2.16
C LEU A 94 1.78 -9.43 1.90
N ARG A 95 1.11 -8.28 1.83
CA ARG A 95 -0.31 -8.21 1.48
C ARG A 95 -0.53 -7.12 0.45
N MET A 96 -0.78 -7.55 -0.78
CA MET A 96 -1.20 -6.69 -1.87
C MET A 96 -2.69 -6.92 -2.14
N LYS A 97 -3.47 -5.85 -2.01
CA LYS A 97 -4.85 -5.81 -2.50
C LYS A 97 -4.87 -4.91 -3.72
N GLU A 98 -5.22 -5.46 -4.86
CA GLU A 98 -5.40 -4.71 -6.09
C GLU A 98 -6.84 -4.84 -6.56
N ARG A 99 -7.47 -3.71 -6.81
CA ARG A 99 -8.81 -3.64 -7.40
C ARG A 99 -8.73 -2.77 -8.63
N GLU A 100 -9.00 -3.36 -9.78
CA GLU A 100 -9.05 -2.67 -11.06
C GLU A 100 -10.47 -2.68 -11.60
N VAL A 101 -10.99 -1.51 -11.92
CA VAL A 101 -12.32 -1.31 -12.52
C VAL A 101 -12.10 -0.70 -13.89
N ARG A 102 -12.56 -1.41 -14.93
CA ARG A 102 -12.49 -0.97 -16.32
C ARG A 102 -13.89 -0.66 -16.81
N ILE A 103 -14.10 0.57 -17.27
CA ILE A 103 -15.38 1.02 -17.83
C ILE A 103 -15.16 1.33 -19.30
N LEU A 104 -15.83 0.58 -20.16
CA LEU A 104 -15.82 0.79 -21.60
C LEU A 104 -16.97 1.71 -21.99
N PHE A 105 -16.65 2.78 -22.72
CA PHE A 105 -17.59 3.71 -23.31
C PHE A 105 -17.68 3.51 -24.81
N SER A 106 -18.89 3.68 -25.33
CA SER A 106 -19.11 3.81 -26.78
C SER A 106 -18.55 5.13 -27.30
N HIS A 107 -18.49 5.27 -28.62
CA HIS A 107 -18.14 6.55 -29.27
C HIS A 107 -19.06 7.72 -28.85
N ALA A 108 -20.31 7.44 -28.49
CA ALA A 108 -21.27 8.42 -27.98
C ALA A 108 -21.06 8.77 -26.49
N GLY A 109 -20.09 8.15 -25.81
CA GLY A 109 -19.80 8.41 -24.40
C GLY A 109 -20.73 7.71 -23.40
N ILE A 110 -21.42 6.66 -23.83
CA ILE A 110 -22.33 5.87 -22.99
C ILE A 110 -21.58 4.64 -22.49
N VAL A 111 -21.76 4.28 -21.22
CA VAL A 111 -21.20 3.05 -20.63
C VAL A 111 -21.74 1.84 -21.36
N ARG A 112 -20.85 1.03 -21.94
CA ARG A 112 -21.18 -0.24 -22.60
C ARG A 112 -20.92 -1.45 -21.74
N LYS A 113 -19.84 -1.43 -20.96
CA LYS A 113 -19.41 -2.59 -20.18
C LYS A 113 -18.59 -2.14 -18.98
N ILE A 114 -18.86 -2.75 -17.84
CA ILE A 114 -18.08 -2.58 -16.62
C ILE A 114 -17.42 -3.93 -16.29
N THR A 115 -16.10 -3.95 -16.23
CA THR A 115 -15.33 -5.13 -15.82
C THR A 115 -14.62 -4.80 -14.51
N VAL A 116 -14.85 -5.62 -13.48
CA VAL A 116 -14.19 -5.50 -12.18
C VAL A 116 -13.24 -6.69 -12.03
N HIS A 117 -11.97 -6.39 -11.79
CA HIS A 117 -10.95 -7.37 -11.42
C HIS A 117 -10.50 -7.07 -10.00
N GLU A 118 -10.66 -8.04 -9.11
CA GLU A 118 -10.14 -7.96 -7.74
C GLU A 118 -9.11 -9.05 -7.55
N THR A 119 -7.88 -8.64 -7.25
CA THR A 119 -6.78 -9.53 -6.94
C THR A 119 -6.44 -9.32 -5.47
N GLN A 120 -6.70 -10.36 -4.69
CA GLN A 120 -6.36 -10.39 -3.27
C GLN A 120 -5.31 -11.47 -3.08
N ASP A 121 -4.04 -11.09 -3.26
CA ASP A 121 -2.95 -12.05 -3.10
C ASP A 121 -2.74 -12.28 -1.60
N SER A 122 -3.24 -13.43 -1.16
CA SER A 122 -3.22 -13.88 0.23
C SER A 122 -2.44 -15.18 0.28
N GLN A 123 -1.12 -15.14 0.10
CA GLN A 123 -0.21 -16.16 0.62
C GLN A 123 1.25 -15.81 0.34
N LEU A 124 2.04 -15.66 1.42
CA LEU A 124 3.14 -16.57 1.76
C LEU A 124 3.62 -16.23 3.17
N PHE A 125 3.83 -17.30 3.95
CA PHE A 125 4.25 -17.41 5.36
C PHE A 125 3.11 -17.41 6.40
#